data_AF-A0A0F9ADQ6-F1
#
_entry.id   AF-A0A0F9ADQ6-F1
#
_cell.length_a   1.000
_cell.length_b   1.000
_cell.length_c   1.000
_cell.angle_alpha   90.00
_cell.angle_beta   90.00
_cell.angle_gamma   90.00
#
_symmetry.space_group_name_H-M   'P 1'
#
loop_
_entity.id
_entity.type
_entity.pdbx_description
1 polymer ?
#
loop_
_entity_poly.entity_id
_entity_poly.type
_entity_poly.pdbx_seq_one_letter_code
_entity_poly.pdbx_strand_id
1 'polypeptide(L)'
;GGSASGGPPIGPAVGPTGINIKDVVNANLLVLKHDDANYKVFNVGGDKAWTVADFYHTMERVVGKKKEPIVSGYYRYGDTRHIFSDTNRLKSIGWKPTHGIEESIGDYWKFINAQKQMDNILSYAEKHMKKHRIIRRIIS
;
A
#
# COMPACT_ATOMS: atom_id res chain seq x y z
N GLY A 1 -29.29 0.80 -13.65
CA GLY A 1 -28.07 1.58 -13.45
C GLY A 1 -27.58 1.34 -12.04
N GLY A 2 -26.54 0.49 -11.88
CA GLY A 2 -26.02 0.14 -10.56
C GLY A 2 -25.00 1.17 -10.08
N SER A 3 -25.29 1.84 -8.96
CA SER A 3 -24.36 2.76 -8.31
C SER A 3 -23.23 1.97 -7.63
N ALA A 4 -22.00 2.24 -8.06
CA ALA A 4 -20.79 1.69 -7.44
C ALA A 4 -20.63 2.33 -6.04
N SER A 5 -20.89 1.54 -4.99
CA SER A 5 -20.81 1.99 -3.61
C SER A 5 -19.42 1.77 -3.03
N GLY A 6 -18.77 2.87 -2.62
CA GLY A 6 -17.83 2.89 -1.50
C GLY A 6 -16.38 2.50 -1.79
N GLY A 7 -15.67 3.30 -2.58
CA GLY A 7 -14.20 3.35 -2.49
C GLY A 7 -13.75 4.00 -1.17
N PRO A 8 -12.52 3.71 -0.69
CA PRO A 8 -12.02 4.32 0.54
C PRO A 8 -11.91 5.85 0.41
N PRO A 9 -12.19 6.63 1.48
CA PRO A 9 -12.04 8.08 1.47
C PRO A 9 -10.59 8.49 1.20
N ILE A 10 -10.39 9.44 0.28
CA ILE A 10 -9.11 10.13 0.10
C ILE A 10 -9.09 11.33 1.05
N GLY A 11 -8.41 11.18 2.21
CA GLY A 11 -8.09 12.27 3.12
C GLY A 11 -6.62 12.68 3.02
N PRO A 12 -6.19 13.78 3.69
CA PRO A 12 -4.80 14.27 3.70
C PRO A 12 -3.83 13.36 4.48
N ALA A 13 -4.23 12.12 4.77
CA ALA A 13 -3.41 11.17 5.52
C ALA A 13 -2.15 10.84 4.71
N VAL A 14 -1.00 10.93 5.38
CA VAL A 14 0.26 10.43 4.88
C VAL A 14 0.25 8.93 5.13
N GLY A 15 0.06 8.16 4.07
CA GLY A 15 0.05 6.70 4.11
C GLY A 15 1.42 6.12 4.49
N PRO A 16 1.49 4.78 4.66
CA PRO A 16 2.75 4.09 4.93
C PRO A 16 3.78 4.40 3.83
N THR A 17 5.07 4.35 4.18
CA THR A 17 6.16 4.42 3.20
C THR A 17 5.96 3.32 2.15
N GLY A 18 5.43 3.67 0.98
CA GLY A 18 5.27 2.73 -0.12
C GLY A 18 6.63 2.12 -0.44
N ILE A 19 6.71 0.79 -0.42
CA ILE A 19 7.94 0.04 -0.69
C ILE A 19 7.64 -1.07 -1.68
N ASN A 20 8.52 -1.24 -2.67
CA ASN A 20 8.40 -2.32 -3.63
C ASN A 20 8.73 -3.66 -2.98
N ILE A 21 8.02 -4.72 -3.37
CA ILE A 21 8.28 -6.07 -2.87
C ILE A 21 9.72 -6.55 -3.13
N LYS A 22 10.34 -6.16 -4.26
CA LYS A 22 11.73 -6.48 -4.58
C LYS A 22 12.70 -5.89 -3.55
N ASP A 23 12.45 -4.67 -3.09
CA ASP A 23 13.27 -4.03 -2.06
C ASP A 23 13.09 -4.71 -0.69
N VAL A 24 11.90 -5.20 -0.38
CA VAL A 24 11.64 -6.04 0.82
C VAL A 24 12.40 -7.37 0.73
N VAL A 25 12.40 -8.02 -0.43
CA VAL A 25 13.18 -9.25 -0.66
C VAL A 25 14.67 -8.96 -0.51
N ASN A 26 15.17 -7.88 -1.11
CA ASN A 26 16.57 -7.47 -1.01
C ASN A 26 16.98 -7.16 0.45
N ALA A 27 16.10 -6.57 1.26
CA ALA A 27 16.34 -6.35 2.69
C ALA A 27 16.57 -7.67 3.43
N ASN A 28 15.71 -8.66 3.19
CA ASN A 28 15.82 -9.98 3.81
C ASN A 28 17.09 -10.72 3.36
N LEU A 29 17.40 -10.69 2.07
CA LEU A 29 18.61 -11.30 1.53
C LEU A 29 19.89 -10.67 2.07
N LEU A 30 19.87 -9.36 2.32
CA LEU A 30 21.01 -8.66 2.92
C LEU A 30 21.24 -9.11 4.37
N VAL A 31 20.20 -9.07 5.22
CA VAL A 31 20.36 -9.43 6.64
C VAL A 31 20.73 -10.90 6.83
N LEU A 32 20.29 -11.79 5.94
CA LEU A 32 20.69 -13.21 5.94
C LEU A 32 22.18 -13.42 5.68
N LYS A 33 22.87 -12.46 5.07
CA LYS A 33 24.29 -12.56 4.68
C LYS A 33 25.21 -11.73 5.57
N HIS A 34 24.69 -11.12 6.63
CA HIS A 34 25.42 -10.16 7.43
C HIS A 34 25.38 -10.57 8.90
N ASP A 35 26.49 -11.09 9.44
CA ASP A 35 26.55 -11.55 10.83
C ASP A 35 26.24 -10.43 11.83
N ASP A 36 26.63 -9.19 11.51
CA ASP A 36 26.25 -8.03 12.31
C ASP A 36 24.75 -7.77 12.34
N ALA A 37 23.91 -8.43 11.54
CA ALA A 37 22.45 -8.34 11.64
C ALA A 37 21.86 -9.32 12.67
N ASN A 38 22.64 -10.27 13.18
CA ASN A 38 22.17 -11.28 14.13
C ASN A 38 21.57 -10.65 15.39
N TYR A 39 20.39 -11.12 15.78
CA TYR A 39 19.62 -10.64 16.95
C TYR A 39 19.24 -9.15 16.91
N LYS A 40 19.26 -8.52 15.73
CA LYS A 40 18.87 -7.11 15.54
C LYS A 40 17.51 -7.00 14.86
N VAL A 41 16.83 -5.89 15.12
CA VAL A 41 15.55 -5.52 14.50
C VAL A 41 15.78 -4.37 13.53
N PHE A 42 15.23 -4.51 12.32
CA PHE A 42 15.34 -3.53 11.25
C PHE A 42 13.96 -3.19 10.73
N ASN A 43 13.68 -1.90 10.54
CA ASN A 43 12.51 -1.48 9.77
C ASN A 43 12.85 -1.56 8.28
N VAL A 44 11.85 -1.92 7.49
CA VAL A 44 11.89 -1.88 6.02
C VAL A 44 10.82 -0.89 5.56
N GLY A 45 11.16 -0.04 4.61
CA GLY A 45 10.22 0.97 4.10
C GLY A 45 10.86 1.84 3.03
N GLY A 46 10.00 2.55 2.30
CA GLY A 46 10.42 3.56 1.33
C GLY A 46 11.16 4.73 1.98
N ASP A 47 11.86 5.49 1.15
CA ASP A 47 12.60 6.70 1.53
C ASP A 47 11.72 7.97 1.57
N LYS A 48 10.52 7.88 0.99
CA LYS A 48 9.57 8.99 0.89
C LYS A 48 8.21 8.59 1.47
N ALA A 49 7.60 9.53 2.18
CA ALA A 49 6.22 9.44 2.63
C ALA A 49 5.26 9.85 1.49
N TRP A 50 4.12 9.16 1.38
CA TRP A 50 3.14 9.39 0.31
C TRP A 50 1.79 9.77 0.90
N THR A 51 1.16 10.83 0.40
CA THR A 51 -0.26 11.04 0.68
C THR A 51 -1.11 10.07 -0.14
N VAL A 52 -2.33 9.80 0.31
CA VAL A 52 -3.29 9.00 -0.47
C VAL A 52 -3.56 9.64 -1.84
N ALA A 53 -3.61 10.98 -1.90
CA ALA A 53 -3.82 11.73 -3.14
C ALA A 53 -2.63 11.59 -4.12
N ASP A 54 -1.40 11.72 -3.63
CA ASP A 54 -0.20 11.56 -4.47
C ASP A 54 -0.12 10.15 -5.05
N PHE A 55 -0.41 9.14 -4.22
CA PHE A 55 -0.46 7.75 -4.65
C PHE A 55 -1.56 7.55 -5.72
N TYR A 56 -2.74 8.12 -5.51
CA TYR A 56 -3.86 8.05 -6.44
C TYR A 56 -3.51 8.62 -7.82
N HIS A 57 -3.02 9.86 -7.87
CA HIS A 57 -2.67 10.50 -9.13
C HIS A 57 -1.51 9.80 -9.84
N THR A 58 -0.55 9.27 -9.09
CA THR A 58 0.53 8.46 -9.66
C THR A 58 -0.01 7.17 -10.26
N MET A 59 -0.97 6.52 -9.59
CA MET A 59 -1.63 5.33 -10.09
C MET A 59 -2.41 5.60 -11.37
N GLU A 60 -3.19 6.67 -11.44
CA GLU A 60 -3.92 7.04 -12.67
C GLU A 60 -2.97 7.23 -13.86
N ARG A 61 -1.84 7.89 -13.63
CA ARG A 61 -0.80 8.11 -14.65
C ARG A 61 -0.17 6.80 -15.12
N VAL A 62 0.23 5.92 -14.19
CA VAL A 62 0.90 4.65 -14.51
C VAL A 62 -0.04 3.67 -15.20
N VAL A 63 -1.29 3.61 -14.76
CA VAL A 63 -2.30 2.68 -15.30
C VAL A 63 -2.94 3.21 -16.60
N GLY A 64 -2.89 4.52 -16.83
CA GLY A 64 -3.53 5.17 -17.98
C GLY A 64 -5.07 5.16 -17.91
N LYS A 65 -5.64 4.98 -16.71
CA LYS A 65 -7.09 5.00 -16.47
C LYS A 65 -7.41 6.13 -15.52
N LYS A 66 -8.30 7.02 -15.94
CA LYS A 66 -8.82 8.09 -15.10
C LYS A 66 -10.12 7.66 -14.44
N LYS A 67 -10.25 7.98 -13.15
CA LYS A 67 -11.50 7.84 -12.42
C LYS A 67 -11.60 9.01 -11.45
N GLU A 68 -12.80 9.46 -11.14
CA GLU A 68 -12.93 10.46 -10.08
C GLU A 68 -12.87 9.75 -8.72
N PRO A 69 -11.97 10.16 -7.81
CA PRO A 69 -11.94 9.59 -6.48
C PRO A 69 -13.18 10.01 -5.69
N ILE A 70 -13.77 9.08 -4.94
CA ILE A 70 -14.87 9.39 -4.04
C ILE A 70 -14.28 9.92 -2.72
N VAL A 71 -14.29 11.24 -2.56
CA VAL A 71 -13.89 11.90 -1.31
C VAL A 71 -15.09 11.91 -0.37
N SER A 72 -15.21 10.89 0.48
CA SER A 72 -16.39 10.75 1.32
C SER A 72 -16.41 11.68 2.54
N GLY A 73 -15.32 12.39 2.85
CA GLY A 73 -15.23 13.30 4.02
C GLY A 73 -15.20 12.57 5.37
N TYR A 74 -15.27 11.24 5.38
CA TYR A 74 -15.21 10.41 6.58
C TYR A 74 -13.81 9.81 6.75
N TYR A 75 -13.32 9.71 8.00
CA TYR A 75 -12.08 8.98 8.33
C TYR A 75 -12.43 7.71 9.10
N ARG A 76 -11.60 6.67 9.00
CA ARG A 76 -11.74 5.48 9.85
C ARG A 76 -11.11 5.78 11.20
N TYR A 77 -11.93 5.76 12.26
CA TYR A 77 -11.45 5.90 13.62
C TYR A 77 -10.52 4.73 13.96
N GLY A 78 -9.26 5.03 14.30
CA GLY A 78 -8.21 4.03 14.59
C GLY A 78 -7.11 3.91 13.54
N ASP A 79 -7.29 4.49 12.34
CA ASP A 79 -6.21 4.52 11.34
C ASP A 79 -5.09 5.46 11.80
N THR A 80 -3.85 4.95 11.86
CA THR A 80 -2.68 5.77 12.18
C THR A 80 -2.43 6.75 11.03
N ARG A 81 -2.41 8.05 11.35
CA ARG A 81 -2.35 9.13 10.33
C ARG A 81 -0.99 9.29 9.64
N HIS A 82 0.08 8.75 10.22
CA HIS A 82 1.45 8.83 9.71
C HIS A 82 2.21 7.55 10.08
N ILE A 83 2.58 6.74 9.09
CA ILE A 83 3.44 5.57 9.29
C ILE A 83 4.70 5.77 8.45
N PHE A 84 5.82 6.06 9.10
CA PHE A 84 7.11 6.20 8.44
C PHE A 84 8.16 5.31 9.09
N SER A 85 8.71 4.37 8.32
CA SER A 85 9.76 3.46 8.78
C SER A 85 11.10 4.18 8.84
N ASP A 86 11.68 4.34 10.05
CA ASP A 86 13.09 4.72 10.16
C ASP A 86 13.98 3.55 9.70
N THR A 87 14.54 3.67 8.50
CA THR A 87 15.38 2.66 7.85
C THR A 87 16.88 2.92 8.03
N ASN A 88 17.30 3.89 8.85
CA ASN A 88 18.72 4.26 8.99
C ASN A 88 19.61 3.10 9.41
N ARG A 89 19.13 2.24 10.33
CA ARG A 89 19.87 1.04 10.77
C ARG A 89 20.08 0.03 9.64
N LEU A 90 19.10 -0.12 8.75
CA LEU A 90 19.20 -1.03 7.62
C LEU A 90 20.11 -0.43 6.53
N LYS A 91 20.06 0.90 6.37
CA LYS A 91 20.97 1.65 5.49
C LYS A 91 22.43 1.58 5.92
N SER A 92 22.71 1.58 7.23
CA SER A 92 24.09 1.51 7.73
C SER A 92 24.79 0.20 7.39
N ILE A 93 24.05 -0.86 7.01
CA ILE A 93 24.60 -2.15 6.56
C ILE A 93 24.49 -2.34 5.05
N GLY A 94 24.30 -1.25 4.28
CA GLY A 94 24.37 -1.26 2.82
C GLY A 94 23.05 -1.43 2.09
N TRP A 95 21.91 -1.43 2.78
CA TRP A 95 20.60 -1.47 2.12
C TRP A 95 20.13 -0.09 1.69
N LYS A 96 19.43 0.01 0.56
CA LYS A 96 18.57 1.15 0.25
C LYS A 96 17.43 0.69 -0.65
N PRO A 97 16.23 1.31 -0.57
CA PRO A 97 15.21 1.08 -1.58
C PRO A 97 15.74 1.53 -2.94
N THR A 98 15.44 0.77 -3.98
CA THR A 98 15.90 1.02 -5.35
C THR A 98 14.77 1.14 -6.34
N HIS A 99 13.54 0.80 -5.94
CA HIS A 99 12.36 0.79 -6.79
C HIS A 99 11.37 1.86 -6.34
N GLY A 100 10.92 2.69 -7.29
CA GLY A 100 9.97 3.77 -7.04
C GLY A 100 8.52 3.30 -6.89
N ILE A 101 7.63 4.22 -6.53
CA ILE A 101 6.20 3.94 -6.42
C ILE A 101 5.60 3.62 -7.79
N GLU A 102 6.07 4.28 -8.86
CA GLU A 102 5.58 4.06 -10.22
C GLU A 102 5.84 2.62 -10.67
N GLU A 103 7.03 2.11 -10.41
CA GLU A 103 7.37 0.72 -10.71
C GLU A 103 6.53 -0.24 -9.86
N SER A 104 6.36 0.06 -8.57
CA SER A 104 5.52 -0.75 -7.68
C SER A 104 4.08 -0.86 -8.16
N ILE A 105 3.49 0.27 -8.59
CA ILE A 105 2.14 0.31 -9.17
C ILE A 105 2.13 -0.48 -10.49
N GLY A 106 3.12 -0.28 -11.36
CA GLY A 106 3.20 -0.95 -12.65
C GLY A 106 3.33 -2.47 -12.54
N ASP A 107 4.19 -2.95 -11.64
CA ASP A 107 4.39 -4.37 -11.34
C ASP A 107 3.09 -4.99 -10.79
N TYR A 108 2.44 -4.31 -9.85
CA TYR A 108 1.17 -4.77 -9.30
C TYR A 108 0.06 -4.78 -10.35
N TRP A 109 -0.04 -3.74 -11.18
CA TRP A 109 -0.99 -3.66 -12.28
C TRP A 109 -0.82 -4.82 -13.27
N LYS A 110 0.41 -5.14 -13.65
CA LYS A 110 0.70 -6.31 -14.51
C LYS A 110 0.28 -7.60 -13.82
N PHE A 111 0.63 -7.78 -12.55
CA PHE A 111 0.29 -8.96 -11.78
C PHE A 111 -1.22 -9.21 -11.71
N ILE A 112 -2.02 -8.18 -11.40
CA ILE A 112 -3.48 -8.33 -11.26
C ILE A 112 -4.16 -8.61 -12.61
N ASN A 113 -3.71 -8.01 -13.71
CA ASN A 113 -4.30 -8.25 -15.04
C ASN A 113 -3.95 -9.63 -15.60
N ALA A 114 -2.91 -10.28 -15.08
CA ALA A 114 -2.59 -11.66 -15.42
C ALA A 114 -3.49 -12.70 -14.72
N GLN A 115 -4.28 -12.30 -13.71
CA GLN A 115 -5.13 -13.22 -12.96
C GLN A 115 -6.43 -13.53 -13.69
N LYS A 116 -6.70 -14.82 -13.97
CA LYS A 116 -7.91 -15.27 -14.70
C LYS A 116 -9.21 -15.27 -13.87
N GLN A 117 -9.19 -14.98 -12.57
CA GLN A 117 -10.36 -15.08 -11.67
C GLN A 117 -10.50 -13.90 -10.68
N MET A 118 -10.32 -12.66 -11.13
CA MET A 118 -10.31 -11.48 -10.25
C MET A 118 -11.67 -11.20 -9.58
N ASP A 119 -12.79 -11.52 -10.23
CA ASP A 119 -14.14 -11.23 -9.73
C ASP A 119 -14.51 -12.01 -8.46
N ASN A 120 -13.97 -13.23 -8.31
CA ASN A 120 -14.20 -14.06 -7.13
C ASN A 120 -13.48 -13.51 -5.89
N ILE A 121 -12.32 -12.89 -6.06
CA ILE A 121 -11.46 -12.42 -4.96
C ILE A 121 -12.03 -11.14 -4.33
N LEU A 122 -12.43 -10.16 -5.16
CA LEU A 122 -13.03 -8.91 -4.70
C LEU A 122 -14.35 -9.17 -3.96
N SER A 123 -15.22 -9.99 -4.55
CA SER A 123 -16.51 -10.33 -3.92
C SER A 123 -16.33 -11.13 -2.63
N TYR A 124 -15.34 -12.02 -2.55
CA TYR A 124 -14.98 -12.73 -1.32
C TYR A 124 -14.46 -11.76 -0.24
N ALA A 125 -13.53 -10.87 -0.58
CA ALA A 125 -12.94 -9.91 0.36
C ALA A 125 -14.01 -8.96 0.93
N GLU A 126 -14.90 -8.44 0.09
CA GLU A 126 -16.02 -7.60 0.55
C GLU A 126 -16.96 -8.35 1.50
N LYS A 127 -17.35 -9.58 1.15
CA LYS A 127 -18.22 -10.41 2.00
C LYS A 127 -17.55 -10.70 3.34
N HIS A 128 -16.26 -11.01 3.34
CA HIS A 128 -15.48 -11.26 4.55
C HIS A 128 -15.39 -10.00 5.42
N MET A 129 -15.03 -8.85 4.85
CA MET A 129 -14.94 -7.60 5.61
C MET A 129 -16.29 -7.14 6.19
N LYS A 130 -17.40 -7.34 5.45
CA LYS A 130 -18.77 -7.09 5.95
C LYS A 130 -19.13 -8.06 7.08
N LYS A 131 -18.88 -9.36 6.91
CA LYS A 131 -19.14 -10.41 7.93
C LYS A 131 -18.42 -10.11 9.24
N HIS A 132 -17.17 -9.66 9.17
CA HIS A 132 -16.36 -9.34 10.34
C HIS A 132 -16.56 -7.91 10.88
N ARG A 133 -17.57 -7.17 10.39
CA ARG A 133 -17.91 -5.79 10.82
C ARG A 133 -16.75 -4.79 10.71
N ILE A 134 -15.78 -5.07 9.82
CA ILE A 134 -14.68 -4.17 9.48
C ILE A 134 -15.23 -2.98 8.67
N ILE A 135 -16.25 -3.23 7.84
CA ILE A 135 -17.03 -2.20 7.15
C ILE A 135 -18.36 -2.02 7.89
N ARG A 136 -18.56 -0.88 8.56
CA ARG A 136 -19.82 -0.53 9.21
C ARG A 136 -20.63 0.41 8.32
N ARG A 137 -21.93 0.13 8.19
CA ARG A 137 -22.90 1.07 7.61
C ARG A 137 -23.22 2.12 8.69
N ILE A 138 -23.07 3.39 8.37
CA ILE A 138 -23.54 4.46 9.24
C ILE A 138 -25.06 4.38 9.24
N ILE A 139 -25.65 4.17 10.42
CA ILE A 139 -27.09 4.28 10.64
C ILE A 139 -27.43 5.76 10.43
N SER A 140 -28.36 6.04 9.50
CA SER A 140 -28.92 7.39 9.30
C SER A 140 -29.66 7.86 10.53
#